data_AF-A0A231HFZ0-F1
#
_entry.id   AF-A0A231HFZ0-F1
#
_cell.length_a   1.000
_cell.length_b   1.000
_cell.length_c   1.000
_cell.angle_alpha   90.00
_cell.angle_beta   90.00
_cell.angle_gamma   90.00
#
_symmetry.space_group_name_H-M   'P 1'
#
loop_
_entity.id
_entity.type
_entity.pdbx_description
1 polymer ?
#
loop_
_entity_poly.entity_id
_entity_poly.type
_entity_poly.pdbx_seq_one_letter_code
_entity_poly.pdbx_strand_id
1 'polypeptide(L)'
;MRTDSLRRDRGAGITPVPDRNSSLRRTRPAFDHRPGKRGSMSGAVVVGIGSRPDPAAEAIVAAVRKVMGHTAIRCLATIDRRAEEPGIVAAAAAFEVPVIGFGADELAHVDVPHPGDRAAVAVGTPSVAEAAALLAWRRWGRRGRLIVPKTVFGTITIAVAEEE
;
A
#
# COMPACT_ATOMS: atom_id res chain seq x y z
N MET A 1 78.32 -24.73 4.69
CA MET A 1 77.42 -23.71 5.28
C MET A 1 77.37 -22.48 4.38
N ARG A 2 76.46 -22.45 3.39
CA ARG A 2 75.96 -21.24 2.72
C ARG A 2 74.53 -21.56 2.29
N THR A 3 73.58 -20.80 2.83
CA THR A 3 72.15 -21.05 2.79
C THR A 3 71.53 -20.57 1.49
N ASP A 4 70.64 -21.41 0.97
CA ASP A 4 69.88 -21.28 -0.26
C ASP A 4 68.81 -20.16 -0.15
N SER A 5 68.76 -19.30 -1.15
CA SER A 5 67.92 -18.09 -1.16
C SER A 5 66.55 -18.43 -1.73
N LEU A 6 65.56 -18.40 -0.83
CA LEU A 6 64.13 -18.52 -1.07
C LEU A 6 63.63 -17.68 -2.26
N ARG A 7 63.25 -18.37 -3.33
CA ARG A 7 62.11 -17.99 -4.16
C ARG A 7 60.83 -18.26 -3.37
N ARG A 8 59.97 -17.26 -3.22
CA ARG A 8 58.52 -17.44 -3.38
C ARG A 8 57.80 -16.10 -3.57
N ASP A 9 57.13 -16.05 -4.71
CA ASP A 9 56.14 -15.11 -5.20
C ASP A 9 55.27 -14.44 -4.11
N ARG A 10 55.17 -13.11 -4.24
CA ARG A 10 54.05 -12.33 -3.72
C ARG A 10 53.02 -12.23 -4.85
N GLY A 11 51.87 -12.90 -4.69
CA GLY A 11 50.76 -12.84 -5.64
C GLY A 11 49.41 -12.78 -4.94
N ALA A 12 48.85 -11.58 -4.89
CA ALA A 12 47.42 -11.24 -4.83
C ALA A 12 46.50 -12.07 -3.90
N GLY A 13 46.39 -11.62 -2.64
CA GLY A 13 45.22 -11.90 -1.82
C GLY A 13 44.01 -11.15 -2.38
N ILE A 14 43.10 -11.87 -3.03
CA ILE A 14 41.77 -11.38 -3.38
C ILE A 14 40.95 -11.38 -2.08
N THR A 15 40.89 -10.24 -1.39
CA THR A 15 39.95 -10.08 -0.27
C THR A 15 38.53 -9.89 -0.84
N PRO A 16 37.55 -10.70 -0.41
CA PRO A 16 36.19 -10.56 -0.88
C PRO A 16 35.58 -9.24 -0.38
N VAL A 17 34.93 -8.54 -1.31
CA VAL A 17 34.06 -7.39 -1.05
C VAL A 17 32.95 -7.84 -0.09
N PRO A 18 32.71 -7.16 1.04
CA PRO A 18 31.63 -7.56 1.94
C PRO A 18 30.28 -7.35 1.26
N ASP A 19 29.48 -8.42 1.28
CA ASP A 19 28.12 -8.49 0.76
C ASP A 19 27.25 -7.40 1.42
N ARG A 20 26.63 -6.59 0.57
CA ARG A 20 25.90 -5.38 0.94
C ARG A 20 24.42 -5.66 1.22
N ASN A 21 24.12 -6.82 1.80
CA ASN A 21 22.74 -7.21 2.09
C ASN A 21 22.58 -8.03 3.38
N SER A 22 23.03 -7.46 4.50
CA SER A 22 22.61 -7.92 5.83
C SER A 22 21.17 -7.47 6.10
N SER A 23 20.26 -8.31 5.63
CA SER A 23 18.93 -8.55 6.21
C SER A 23 18.76 -8.09 7.67
N LEU A 24 18.23 -6.88 7.86
CA LEU A 24 17.52 -6.52 9.07
C LEU A 24 16.04 -6.39 8.73
N ARG A 25 15.40 -7.55 8.95
CA ARG A 25 13.98 -7.77 9.15
C ARG A 25 13.33 -6.53 9.77
N ARG A 26 12.68 -5.69 8.96
CA ARG A 26 11.56 -4.91 9.47
C ARG A 26 10.45 -5.90 9.73
N THR A 27 10.22 -6.16 11.01
CA THR A 27 9.08 -6.90 11.53
C THR A 27 7.82 -6.32 10.89
N ARG A 28 7.28 -7.04 9.91
CA ARG A 28 5.88 -6.87 9.51
C ARG A 28 5.07 -7.01 10.80
N PRO A 29 4.16 -6.10 11.15
CA PRO A 29 3.19 -6.41 12.18
C PRO A 29 2.43 -7.64 11.66
N ALA A 30 2.64 -8.77 12.32
CA ALA A 30 1.79 -9.93 12.15
C ALA A 30 0.44 -9.53 12.72
N PHE A 31 -0.45 -9.02 11.85
CA PHE A 31 -1.87 -9.06 12.14
C PHE A 31 -2.22 -10.54 12.23
N ASP A 32 -2.19 -11.05 13.46
CA ASP A 32 -2.71 -12.36 13.83
C ASP A 32 -4.17 -12.40 13.36
N HIS A 33 -4.38 -13.11 12.26
CA HIS A 33 -5.69 -13.26 11.64
C HIS A 33 -6.50 -14.26 12.47
N ARG A 34 -6.95 -13.84 13.65
CA ARG A 34 -7.94 -14.61 14.41
C ARG A 34 -9.21 -14.71 13.55
N PRO A 35 -9.65 -15.93 13.17
CA PRO A 35 -10.84 -16.08 12.34
C PRO A 35 -12.07 -15.87 13.22
N GLY A 36 -12.46 -14.62 13.43
CA GLY A 36 -13.76 -14.25 13.97
C GLY A 36 -14.85 -14.67 12.99
N LYS A 37 -15.82 -15.46 13.48
CA LYS A 37 -17.06 -15.95 12.86
C LYS A 37 -17.21 -15.70 11.34
N ARG A 38 -17.16 -16.78 10.56
CA ARG A 38 -17.56 -16.85 9.14
C ARG A 38 -19.03 -16.44 8.95
N GLY A 39 -19.32 -15.16 9.00
CA GLY A 39 -20.44 -14.58 8.27
C GLY A 39 -20.06 -14.56 6.79
N SER A 40 -21.03 -14.81 5.90
CA SER A 40 -20.85 -14.71 4.45
C SER A 40 -20.13 -13.41 4.08
N MET A 41 -18.86 -13.49 3.63
CA MET A 41 -18.01 -12.35 3.22
C MET A 41 -18.39 -11.82 1.82
N SER A 42 -19.68 -11.75 1.53
CA SER A 42 -20.25 -11.42 0.22
C SER A 42 -20.71 -9.96 0.12
N GLY A 43 -20.19 -9.04 0.94
CA GLY A 43 -20.67 -7.65 0.94
C GLY A 43 -19.75 -6.58 1.53
N ALA A 44 -18.48 -6.89 1.83
CA ALA A 44 -17.53 -5.88 2.31
C ALA A 44 -16.75 -5.28 1.14
N VAL A 45 -16.77 -3.95 1.02
CA VAL A 45 -16.12 -3.21 -0.07
C VAL A 45 -14.70 -2.77 0.29
N VAL A 46 -13.88 -2.46 -0.70
CA VAL A 46 -12.59 -1.78 -0.51
C VAL A 46 -12.79 -0.28 -0.65
N VAL A 47 -12.18 0.49 0.25
CA VAL A 47 -12.14 1.95 0.15
C VAL A 47 -10.74 2.42 -0.23
N GLY A 48 -10.60 3.04 -1.39
CA GLY A 48 -9.38 3.70 -1.83
C GLY A 48 -9.29 5.15 -1.38
N ILE A 49 -8.12 5.58 -0.94
CA ILE A 49 -7.85 6.92 -0.40
C ILE A 49 -6.71 7.58 -1.18
N GLY A 50 -6.98 8.78 -1.68
CA GLY A 50 -5.96 9.74 -2.09
C GLY A 50 -5.95 10.93 -1.14
N SER A 51 -4.77 11.41 -0.74
CA SER A 51 -4.66 12.60 0.10
C SER A 51 -3.38 13.39 -0.16
N ARG A 52 -3.40 14.66 0.26
CA ARG A 52 -2.17 15.41 0.57
C ARG A 52 -1.47 14.76 1.79
N PRO A 53 -0.16 15.02 2.00
CA PRO A 53 0.54 14.55 3.21
C PRO A 53 -0.21 14.95 4.49
N ASP A 54 -0.03 14.13 5.53
CA ASP A 54 -0.50 14.38 6.89
C ASP A 54 -2.02 14.62 6.99
N PRO A 55 -2.87 13.74 6.42
CA PRO A 55 -4.31 13.87 6.57
C PRO A 55 -4.71 13.64 8.03
N ALA A 56 -5.66 14.43 8.54
CA ALA A 56 -6.26 14.16 9.84
C ALA A 56 -7.10 12.86 9.78
N ALA A 57 -6.96 11.99 10.77
CA ALA A 57 -7.67 10.71 10.83
C ALA A 57 -9.18 10.90 10.84
N GLU A 58 -9.66 11.88 11.61
CA GLU A 58 -11.07 12.22 11.76
C GLU A 58 -11.68 12.67 10.43
N ALA A 59 -10.90 13.41 9.62
CA ALA A 59 -11.32 13.84 8.30
C ALA A 59 -11.46 12.66 7.33
N ILE A 60 -10.55 11.68 7.40
CA ILE A 60 -10.66 10.43 6.63
C ILE A 60 -11.90 9.66 7.06
N VAL A 61 -12.08 9.43 8.37
CA VAL A 61 -13.23 8.70 8.92
C VAL A 61 -14.54 9.37 8.51
N ALA A 62 -14.63 10.69 8.62
CA ALA A 62 -15.81 11.45 8.22
C ALA A 62 -16.09 11.33 6.71
N ALA A 63 -15.05 11.42 5.86
CA ALA A 63 -15.19 11.24 4.42
C ALA A 63 -15.69 9.84 4.06
N VAL A 64 -15.10 8.79 4.65
CA VAL A 64 -15.52 7.40 4.42
C VAL A 64 -16.96 7.17 4.89
N ARG A 65 -17.34 7.63 6.09
CA ARG A 65 -18.71 7.51 6.60
C ARG A 65 -19.72 8.28 5.75
N LYS A 66 -19.33 9.42 5.18
CA LYS A 66 -20.19 10.18 4.27
C LYS A 66 -20.48 9.44 2.97
N VAL A 67 -19.54 8.63 2.49
CA VAL A 67 -19.70 7.81 1.28
C VAL A 67 -20.40 6.47 1.57
N MET A 68 -19.98 5.78 2.63
CA MET A 68 -20.37 4.39 2.91
C MET A 68 -21.46 4.24 3.96
N GLY A 69 -21.81 5.31 4.68
CA GLY A 69 -22.64 5.22 5.88
C GLY A 69 -22.01 4.26 6.90
N HIS A 70 -22.77 3.23 7.27
CA HIS A 70 -22.35 2.17 8.20
C HIS A 70 -21.99 0.86 7.51
N THR A 71 -21.84 0.87 6.18
CA THR A 71 -21.47 -0.32 5.42
C THR A 71 -20.08 -0.82 5.85
N ALA A 72 -19.97 -2.13 6.05
CA ALA A 72 -18.70 -2.75 6.40
C ALA A 72 -17.69 -2.61 5.26
N ILE A 73 -16.47 -2.23 5.60
CA ILE A 73 -15.35 -2.14 4.66
C ILE A 73 -14.34 -3.24 4.97
N ARG A 74 -13.58 -3.64 3.95
CA ARG A 74 -12.59 -4.71 4.04
C ARG A 74 -11.20 -4.19 4.39
N CYS A 75 -10.84 -3.03 3.84
CA CYS A 75 -9.58 -2.34 4.07
C CYS A 75 -9.66 -0.89 3.59
N LEU A 76 -8.68 -0.10 4.03
CA LEU A 76 -8.32 1.15 3.40
C LEU A 76 -7.12 0.91 2.46
N ALA A 77 -7.22 1.34 1.21
CA ALA A 77 -6.20 1.17 0.20
C ALA A 77 -5.64 2.53 -0.24
N THR A 78 -4.33 2.67 -0.40
CA THR A 78 -3.71 3.93 -0.82
C THR A 78 -2.35 3.71 -1.49
N ILE A 79 -1.66 4.80 -1.87
CA ILE A 79 -0.27 4.74 -2.33
C ILE A 79 0.66 4.45 -1.14
N ASP A 80 1.66 3.60 -1.36
CA ASP A 80 2.59 3.07 -0.35
C ASP A 80 3.17 4.14 0.58
N ARG A 81 3.64 5.26 0.05
CA ARG A 81 4.20 6.39 0.82
C ARG A 81 3.22 7.05 1.80
N ARG A 82 1.91 6.75 1.68
CA ARG A 82 0.85 7.22 2.60
C ARG A 82 0.39 6.13 3.57
N ALA A 83 0.68 4.86 3.30
CA ALA A 83 0.10 3.75 4.04
C ALA A 83 0.48 3.73 5.53
N GLU A 84 1.66 4.25 5.86
CA GLU A 84 2.18 4.33 7.24
C GLU A 84 1.98 5.70 7.88
N GLU A 85 1.31 6.65 7.20
CA GLU A 85 1.05 7.97 7.80
C GLU A 85 0.11 7.83 9.01
N PRO A 86 0.39 8.52 10.14
CA PRO A 86 -0.38 8.36 11.37
C PRO A 86 -1.88 8.54 11.19
N GLY A 87 -2.30 9.50 10.35
CA GLY A 87 -3.71 9.75 10.07
C GLY A 87 -4.40 8.60 9.34
N ILE A 88 -3.71 7.95 8.40
CA ILE A 88 -4.24 6.79 7.66
C ILE A 88 -4.34 5.57 8.57
N VAL A 89 -3.29 5.31 9.36
CA VAL A 89 -3.26 4.18 10.32
C VAL A 89 -4.33 4.35 11.40
N ALA A 90 -4.48 5.55 11.95
CA ALA A 90 -5.50 5.84 12.96
C ALA A 90 -6.93 5.74 12.39
N ALA A 91 -7.16 6.20 11.15
CA ALA A 91 -8.45 6.02 10.49
C ALA A 91 -8.77 4.54 10.27
N ALA A 92 -7.80 3.73 9.84
CA ALA A 92 -7.98 2.30 9.65
C ALA A 92 -8.30 1.57 10.97
N ALA A 93 -7.64 1.97 12.07
CA ALA A 93 -7.93 1.47 13.41
C ALA A 93 -9.36 1.80 13.85
N ALA A 94 -9.87 3.00 13.52
CA ALA A 94 -11.25 3.39 13.83
C ALA A 94 -12.31 2.57 13.06
N PHE A 95 -11.93 1.95 11.94
CA PHE A 95 -12.75 0.99 11.19
C PHE A 95 -12.41 -0.47 11.49
N GLU A 96 -11.41 -0.75 12.33
CA GLU A 96 -10.89 -2.09 12.63
C GLU A 96 -10.47 -2.88 11.38
N VAL A 97 -9.89 -2.20 10.40
CA VAL A 97 -9.45 -2.81 9.12
C VAL A 97 -7.97 -2.55 8.82
N PRO A 98 -7.32 -3.38 8.00
CA PRO A 98 -5.94 -3.12 7.58
C PRO A 98 -5.84 -1.96 6.59
N VAL A 99 -4.63 -1.38 6.51
CA VAL A 99 -4.21 -0.49 5.43
C VAL A 99 -3.42 -1.30 4.40
N ILE A 100 -3.68 -1.05 3.12
CA ILE A 100 -2.94 -1.65 2.01
C ILE A 100 -2.32 -0.55 1.14
N GLY A 101 -1.00 -0.47 1.15
CA GLY A 101 -0.21 0.41 0.27
C GLY A 101 0.17 -0.27 -1.04
N PHE A 102 0.20 0.51 -2.12
CA PHE A 102 0.65 0.10 -3.45
C PHE A 102 1.68 1.08 -4.00
N GLY A 103 2.69 0.56 -4.69
CA GLY A 103 3.68 1.38 -5.37
C GLY A 103 3.05 2.27 -6.46
N ALA A 104 3.72 3.39 -6.73
CA ALA A 104 3.39 4.29 -7.85
C ALA A 104 3.17 3.55 -9.17
N ASP A 105 4.13 2.68 -9.53
CA ASP A 105 4.10 1.93 -10.78
C ASP A 105 2.95 0.93 -10.81
N GLU A 106 2.68 0.22 -9.70
CA GLU A 106 1.57 -0.72 -9.62
C GLU A 106 0.23 -0.04 -9.88
N LEU A 107 0.03 1.15 -9.32
CA LEU A 107 -1.18 1.94 -9.50
C LEU A 107 -1.26 2.54 -10.91
N ALA A 108 -0.14 2.88 -11.53
CA ALA A 108 -0.09 3.47 -12.87
C ALA A 108 -0.59 2.50 -13.96
N HIS A 109 -0.47 1.20 -13.72
CA HIS A 109 -0.93 0.15 -14.64
C HIS A 109 -2.39 -0.28 -14.41
N VAL A 110 -3.13 0.40 -13.53
CA VAL A 110 -4.55 0.11 -13.29
C VAL A 110 -5.41 0.98 -14.21
N ASP A 111 -6.19 0.37 -15.08
CA ASP A 111 -7.19 1.11 -15.86
C ASP A 111 -8.29 1.63 -14.92
N VAL A 112 -8.50 2.95 -14.89
CA VAL A 112 -9.59 3.56 -14.13
C VAL A 112 -10.44 4.47 -15.02
N PRO A 113 -11.75 4.61 -14.73
CA PRO A 113 -12.64 5.45 -15.54
C PRO A 113 -12.35 6.96 -15.45
N HIS A 114 -11.79 7.45 -14.32
CA HIS A 114 -11.55 8.88 -14.11
C HIS A 114 -10.10 9.18 -13.71
N PRO A 115 -9.15 9.20 -14.66
CA PRO A 115 -7.78 9.63 -14.37
C PRO A 115 -7.79 11.05 -13.77
N GLY A 116 -6.95 11.30 -12.76
CA GLY A 116 -6.88 12.61 -12.10
C GLY A 116 -5.74 13.46 -12.65
N ASP A 117 -6.03 14.71 -13.07
CA ASP A 117 -5.06 15.63 -13.70
C ASP A 117 -3.79 15.87 -12.87
N ARG A 118 -3.89 15.86 -11.52
CA ARG A 118 -2.73 16.08 -10.62
C ARG A 118 -1.99 14.80 -10.22
N ALA A 119 -2.59 13.63 -10.41
CA ALA A 119 -1.92 12.35 -10.16
C ALA A 119 -1.00 11.96 -11.33
N ALA A 120 -1.35 12.38 -12.55
CA ALA A 120 -0.53 12.21 -13.74
C ALA A 120 0.83 12.95 -13.66
N VAL A 121 0.87 14.15 -13.08
CA VAL A 121 2.05 15.04 -13.15
C VAL A 121 3.15 14.69 -12.13
N ALA A 122 2.83 14.01 -11.03
CA ALA A 122 3.81 13.64 -10.01
C ALA A 122 4.14 12.14 -9.96
N VAL A 123 3.28 11.27 -10.49
CA VAL A 123 3.37 9.81 -10.31
C VAL A 123 2.86 9.01 -11.53
N GLY A 124 2.43 9.66 -12.63
CA GLY A 124 1.91 8.96 -13.82
C GLY A 124 0.67 8.11 -13.55
N THR A 125 0.01 8.27 -12.40
CA THR A 125 -1.05 7.37 -11.97
C THR A 125 -2.41 7.90 -12.38
N PRO A 126 -3.33 7.04 -12.88
CA PRO A 126 -4.76 7.29 -12.77
C PRO A 126 -5.14 7.58 -11.30
N SER A 127 -6.32 8.14 -11.03
CA SER A 127 -6.74 8.55 -9.67
C SER A 127 -6.30 7.52 -8.60
N VAL A 128 -5.35 7.89 -7.72
CA VAL A 128 -4.74 6.97 -6.72
C VAL A 128 -5.82 6.27 -5.90
N ALA A 129 -6.90 6.99 -5.55
CA ALA A 129 -8.02 6.41 -4.82
C ALA A 129 -8.71 5.29 -5.63
N GLU A 130 -9.02 5.52 -6.91
CA GLU A 130 -9.69 4.52 -7.75
C GLU A 130 -8.79 3.32 -8.02
N ALA A 131 -7.53 3.58 -8.40
CA ALA A 131 -6.55 2.54 -8.69
C ALA A 131 -6.30 1.65 -7.46
N ALA A 132 -6.13 2.26 -6.28
CA ALA A 132 -5.92 1.52 -5.04
C ALA A 132 -7.15 0.70 -4.64
N ALA A 133 -8.36 1.25 -4.80
CA ALA A 133 -9.60 0.53 -4.49
C ALA A 133 -9.76 -0.74 -5.33
N LEU A 134 -9.49 -0.63 -6.64
CA LEU A 134 -9.56 -1.76 -7.57
C LEU A 134 -8.45 -2.78 -7.31
N LEU A 135 -7.21 -2.31 -7.18
CA LEU A 135 -6.03 -3.18 -7.08
C LEU A 135 -6.03 -4.01 -5.79
N ALA A 136 -6.60 -3.51 -4.70
CA ALA A 136 -6.64 -4.24 -3.43
C ALA A 136 -7.39 -5.56 -3.50
N TRP A 137 -8.37 -5.71 -4.39
CA TRP A 137 -9.08 -6.98 -4.58
C TRP A 137 -8.14 -8.14 -4.99
N ARG A 138 -7.02 -7.84 -5.64
CA ARG A 138 -6.00 -8.84 -6.00
C ARG A 138 -5.37 -9.51 -4.78
N ARG A 139 -5.37 -8.88 -3.61
CA ARG A 139 -4.89 -9.51 -2.35
C ARG A 139 -5.71 -10.72 -1.94
N TRP A 140 -6.92 -10.85 -2.49
CA TRP A 140 -7.80 -11.99 -2.30
C TRP A 140 -8.02 -12.78 -3.59
N GLY A 141 -7.18 -12.60 -4.61
CA GLY A 141 -7.30 -13.29 -5.90
C GLY A 141 -8.55 -12.91 -6.69
N ARG A 142 -9.12 -11.73 -6.41
CA ARG A 142 -10.38 -11.23 -6.98
C ARG A 142 -10.15 -10.01 -7.85
N ARG A 143 -11.14 -9.72 -8.70
CA ARG A 143 -11.26 -8.46 -9.41
C ARG A 143 -12.20 -7.54 -8.65
N GLY A 144 -11.96 -6.25 -8.78
CA GLY A 144 -12.82 -5.22 -8.21
C GLY A 144 -13.53 -4.45 -9.31
N ARG A 145 -14.72 -3.94 -8.98
CA ARG A 145 -15.48 -3.00 -9.81
C ARG A 145 -15.79 -1.76 -8.98
N LEU A 146 -15.58 -0.58 -9.55
CA LEU A 146 -15.94 0.68 -8.88
C LEU A 146 -17.47 0.79 -8.75
N ILE A 147 -17.93 1.03 -7.53
CA ILE A 147 -19.31 1.39 -7.21
C ILE A 147 -19.45 2.86 -6.81
N VAL A 148 -18.38 3.44 -6.29
CA VAL A 148 -18.28 4.88 -6.06
C VAL A 148 -17.00 5.36 -6.75
N PRO A 149 -17.11 6.10 -7.85
CA PRO A 149 -15.99 6.80 -8.47
C PRO A 149 -15.36 7.82 -7.51
N LYS A 150 -14.23 8.41 -7.91
CA LYS A 150 -13.52 9.38 -7.05
C LYS A 150 -14.48 10.49 -6.56
N THR A 151 -14.54 10.65 -5.25
CA THR A 151 -15.33 11.67 -4.55
C THR A 151 -14.39 12.50 -3.68
N VAL A 152 -14.37 13.81 -3.88
CA VAL A 152 -13.40 14.72 -3.23
C VAL A 152 -14.01 15.41 -2.03
N PHE A 153 -13.31 15.35 -0.89
CA PHE A 153 -13.61 16.00 0.38
C PHE A 153 -12.42 16.87 0.80
N GLY A 154 -12.38 18.11 0.31
CA GLY A 154 -11.25 19.01 0.52
C GLY A 154 -9.96 18.44 -0.07
N THR A 155 -9.10 17.89 0.80
CA THR A 155 -7.79 17.33 0.44
C THR A 155 -7.78 15.81 0.32
N ILE A 156 -8.89 15.17 0.73
CA ILE A 156 -9.07 13.73 0.76
C ILE A 156 -9.93 13.35 -0.44
N THR A 157 -9.58 12.29 -1.13
CA THR A 157 -10.36 11.69 -2.21
C THR A 157 -10.66 10.26 -1.82
N ILE A 158 -11.93 9.87 -1.94
CA ILE A 158 -12.42 8.53 -1.64
C ILE A 158 -12.91 7.89 -2.94
N ALA A 159 -12.60 6.62 -3.15
CA ALA A 159 -13.25 5.78 -4.16
C ALA A 159 -13.58 4.42 -3.52
N VAL A 160 -14.57 3.72 -4.06
CA VAL A 160 -15.04 2.46 -3.49
C VAL A 160 -15.20 1.42 -4.57
N ALA A 161 -14.64 0.24 -4.32
CA ALA A 161 -14.78 -0.92 -5.18
C ALA A 161 -15.40 -2.10 -4.42
N GLU A 162 -16.40 -2.71 -5.02
CA GLU A 162 -16.87 -4.04 -4.63
C GLU A 162 -16.16 -5.12 -5.45
N GLU A 163 -16.38 -6.38 -5.11
CA GLU A 163 -15.95 -7.49 -5.94
C GLU A 163 -16.74 -7.52 -7.24
N GLU A 164 -16.06 -7.75 -8.37
CA GLU A 164 -16.70 -8.00 -9.67
C GLU A 164 -17.35 -9.39 -9.77
#